data_AF-A0A1G1PCR0-F1
#
_entry.id   AF-A0A1G1PCR0-F1
#
_cell.length_a   1.000
_cell.length_b   1.000
_cell.length_c   1.000
_cell.angle_alpha   90.00
_cell.angle_beta   90.00
_cell.angle_gamma   90.00
#
_symmetry.space_group_name_H-M   'P 1'
#
loop_
_entity.id
_entity.type
_entity.pdbx_description
1 polymer ?
#
loop_
_entity_poly.entity_id
_entity_poly.type
_entity_poly.pdbx_seq_one_letter_code
_entity_poly.pdbx_strand_id
1 'polypeptide(L)' 'MNYVLILVLFVMTLGPSIVIAVIGRAGMQALGRNPSAAPKIQTSMILGFLFAEVISMTALLILFHVYAK' A
#
# COMPACT_ATOMS: atom_id res chain seq x y z
N MET A 1 -1.16 -26.96 3.15
CA MET A 1 -0.92 -25.52 2.95
C MET A 1 0.40 -25.37 2.19
N ASN A 2 0.39 -24.85 0.96
CA ASN A 2 1.60 -24.79 0.14
C ASN A 2 2.49 -23.63 0.63
N TYR A 3 3.70 -23.90 1.15
CA TYR A 3 4.60 -22.87 1.71
C TYR A 3 4.94 -21.76 0.71
N VAL A 4 4.88 -22.06 -0.59
CA VAL A 4 5.07 -21.09 -1.68
C VAL A 4 4.04 -19.96 -1.61
N LEU A 5 2.76 -20.26 -1.31
CA LEU A 5 1.70 -19.25 -1.20
C LEU A 5 2.00 -18.25 -0.07
N ILE A 6 2.46 -18.73 1.09
CA ILE A 6 2.80 -17.89 2.24
C ILE A 6 3.94 -16.93 1.87
N LEU A 7 4.96 -17.44 1.18
CA LEU A 7 6.13 -16.67 0.78
C LEU A 7 5.76 -15.58 -0.24
N VAL A 8 4.91 -15.90 -1.22
CA VAL A 8 4.45 -14.92 -2.21
C VAL A 8 3.57 -13.85 -1.54
N LEU A 9 2.63 -14.24 -0.67
CA LEU A 9 1.80 -13.27 0.06
C LEU A 9 2.64 -12.31 0.91
N PHE A 10 3.69 -12.82 1.57
CA PHE A 10 4.60 -11.99 2.35
C PHE A 10 5.37 -10.99 1.49
N VAL A 11 5.92 -11.42 0.35
CA VAL A 11 6.63 -10.53 -0.57
C VAL A 11 5.69 -9.49 -1.17
N MET A 12 4.46 -9.89 -1.55
CA MET A 12 3.47 -9.00 -2.16
C MET A 12 2.94 -7.94 -1.19
N THR A 13 2.84 -8.27 0.10
CA THR A 13 2.37 -7.32 1.13
C THR A 13 3.47 -6.41 1.67
N LEU A 14 4.73 -6.84 1.59
CA LEU A 14 5.88 -6.04 2.03
C LEU A 14 6.05 -4.74 1.23
N GLY A 15 5.99 -4.82 -0.09
CA GLY A 15 6.12 -3.66 -0.99
C GLY A 15 5.14 -2.52 -0.66
N PRO A 16 3.82 -2.72 -0.72
CA PRO A 16 2.83 -1.70 -0.39
C PRO A 16 2.93 -1.23 1.06
N SER A 17 3.25 -2.12 2.02
CA SER A 17 3.44 -1.73 3.42
C SER A 17 4.56 -0.69 3.59
N ILE A 18 5.67 -0.86 2.87
CA ILE A 18 6.79 0.10 2.89
C ILE A 18 6.35 1.43 2.27
N VAL A 19 5.67 1.40 1.12
CA VAL A 19 5.18 2.60 0.44
C VAL A 19 4.20 3.37 1.34
N ILE A 20 3.26 2.67 1.98
CA ILE A 20 2.30 3.26 2.93
C ILE A 20 3.06 3.88 4.13
N ALA A 21 4.05 3.19 4.69
CA ALA A 21 4.84 3.73 5.80
C ALA A 21 5.58 5.02 5.43
N VAL A 22 6.18 5.07 4.24
CA VAL A 22 6.90 6.25 3.73
C VAL A 22 5.93 7.41 3.47
N ILE A 23 4.83 7.16 2.76
CA ILE A 23 3.83 8.18 2.45
C ILE A 23 3.18 8.71 3.74
N GLY A 24 2.84 7.83 4.68
CA GLY A 24 2.27 8.21 5.97
C GLY A 24 3.23 9.07 6.79
N ARG A 25 4.52 8.70 6.85
CA ARG A 25 5.55 9.50 7.54
C ARG A 25 5.74 10.87 6.89
N ALA A 26 5.77 10.94 5.56
CA ALA A 26 5.90 12.18 4.83
C ALA A 26 4.66 13.08 5.00
N GLY A 27 3.46 12.51 4.94
CA GLY A 27 2.20 13.20 5.14
C GLY A 27 2.08 13.78 6.55
N MET A 28 2.44 13.01 7.58
CA MET A 28 2.44 13.48 8.97
C MET A 28 3.46 14.61 9.20
N GLN A 29 4.65 14.52 8.61
CA GLN A 29 5.63 15.62 8.67
C GLN A 29 5.12 16.88 7.96
N ALA A 30 4.54 16.75 6.77
CA ALA A 30 3.98 17.88 6.03
C ALA A 30 2.83 18.53 6.81
N LEU A 31 1.96 17.73 7.42
CA LEU A 31 0.83 18.20 8.22
C LEU A 31 1.30 18.96 9.48
N GLY A 32 2.32 18.44 10.17
CA GLY A 32 2.89 19.12 11.33
C GLY A 32 3.54 20.47 10.98
N ARG A 33 4.10 20.60 9.77
CA ARG A 33 4.68 21.87 9.28
C ARG A 33 3.64 22.87 8.78
N ASN A 34 2.53 22.38 8.23
CA ASN A 34 1.46 23.25 7.74
C ASN A 34 0.06 22.65 8.03
N PRO A 35 -0.49 22.90 9.24
CA PRO A 35 -1.79 22.37 9.64
C PRO A 35 -2.95 22.89 8.77
N SER A 36 -2.85 24.10 8.23
CA SER A 36 -3.90 24.69 7.39
C SER A 36 -4.09 23.97 6.05
N ALA A 37 -3.07 23.23 5.60
CA ALA A 37 -3.11 22.44 4.37
C ALA A 37 -3.62 21.00 4.57
N ALA A 38 -4.14 20.66 5.75
CA ALA A 38 -4.56 19.30 6.10
C ALA A 38 -5.45 18.61 5.06
N PRO A 39 -6.51 19.26 4.52
CA PRO A 39 -7.40 18.60 3.55
C PRO A 39 -6.66 18.19 2.26
N LYS A 40 -5.71 19.01 1.80
CA LYS A 40 -4.93 18.72 0.59
C LYS A 40 -3.92 17.59 0.83
N ILE A 41 -3.23 17.62 1.97
CA ILE A 41 -2.24 16.60 2.36
C ILE A 41 -2.92 15.24 2.56
N GLN A 42 -4.06 15.20 3.26
CA GLN A 42 -4.80 13.96 3.46
C GLN A 42 -5.33 13.39 2.15
N THR A 43 -5.83 14.24 1.25
CA THR A 43 -6.30 13.79 -0.07
C THR A 43 -5.16 13.17 -0.88
N SER A 44 -3.98 13.82 -0.95
CA SER A 44 -2.85 13.26 -1.68
C SER A 44 -2.30 11.99 -1.03
N MET A 45 -2.31 11.91 0.31
CA MET A 45 -1.88 10.75 1.07
C MET A 45 -2.79 9.54 0.81
N ILE A 46 -4.12 9.74 0.83
CA ILE A 46 -5.10 8.69 0.51
C ILE A 46 -4.93 8.20 -0.93
N LEU A 47 -4.76 9.11 -1.89
CA LEU A 47 -4.51 8.73 -3.28
C LEU A 47 -3.22 7.91 -3.42
N GLY A 48 -2.15 8.32 -2.72
CA GLY A 48 -0.89 7.58 -2.69
C GLY A 48 -1.04 6.16 -2.12
N PHE A 49 -1.79 6.01 -1.03
CA PHE A 49 -2.11 4.68 -0.48
C PHE A 49 -2.95 3.84 -1.44
N LEU A 50 -3.95 4.44 -2.08
CA LEU A 50 -4.80 3.76 -3.04
C LEU A 50 -3.98 3.23 -4.23
N PHE A 51 -3.06 4.01 -4.77
CA PHE A 51 -2.18 3.53 -5.85
C PHE A 51 -1.28 2.38 -5.39
N ALA A 52 -0.73 2.44 -4.17
CA ALA A 52 0.07 1.34 -3.60
C ALA A 52 -0.75 0.05 -3.45
N GLU A 53 -1.97 0.16 -2.95
CA GLU A 53 -2.88 -0.96 -2.76
C GLU A 53 -3.35 -1.55 -4.09
N VAL A 54 -3.70 -0.74 -5.10
CA VAL A 54 -4.18 -1.25 -6.40
C VAL A 54 -3.13 -2.13 -7.09
N ILE A 55 -1.85 -1.76 -6.99
CA ILE A 55 -0.75 -2.58 -7.53
C ILE A 55 -0.67 -3.92 -6.79
N SER A 56 -0.74 -3.90 -5.46
CA SER A 56 -0.73 -5.10 -4.62
C SER A 56 -1.93 -6.02 -4.87
N MET A 57 -3.13 -5.45 -4.90
CA MET A 57 -4.39 -6.14 -5.18
C MET A 57 -4.37 -6.84 -6.55
N THR A 58 -3.78 -6.19 -7.56
CA THR A 58 -3.65 -6.79 -8.90
C THR A 58 -2.77 -8.05 -8.85
N ALA A 59 -1.65 -8.00 -8.12
CA ALA A 59 -0.78 -9.16 -7.95
C ALA A 59 -1.43 -10.30 -7.16
N LEU A 60 -2.18 -9.97 -6.10
CA LEU A 60 -2.97 -10.94 -5.32
C LEU A 60 -4.06 -11.60 -6.17
N LEU A 61 -4.73 -10.83 -7.04
CA LEU A 61 -5.79 -11.34 -7.90
C LEU A 61 -5.25 -12.33 -8.94
N ILE A 62 -4.10 -12.04 -9.55
CA ILE A 62 -3.42 -12.97 -10.46
C ILE A 62 -3.00 -14.24 -9.70
N LEU A 63 -2.41 -14.10 -8.52
CA LEU A 63 -2.02 -15.23 -7.67
C LEU A 63 -3.23 -16.12 -7.35
N PHE A 64 -4.33 -15.53 -6.90
CA PHE A 64 -5.54 -16.27 -6.60
C PHE A 64 -6.08 -16.98 -7.85
N HIS A 65 -6.12 -16.31 -9.00
CA HIS A 65 -6.62 -16.91 -10.24
C HIS A 65 -5.77 -18.09 -10.76
N VAL A 66 -4.44 -18.04 -10.55
CA VAL A 66 -3.53 -19.12 -10.95
C VAL A 66 -3.66 -20.34 -10.03
N TYR A 67 -3.87 -20.14 -8.73
CA TYR A 67 -3.89 -21.21 -7.72
C TYR A 67 -5.28 -21.71 -7.34
N ALA A 68 -6.36 -20.99 -7.68
CA ALA A 68 -7.74 -21.36 -7.40
C ALA A 68 -8.40 -22.19 -8.52
N LYS A 69 -7.60 -22.81 -9.40
CA LYS A 69 -8.07 -23.85 -10.32
C LYS A 69 -8.23 -25.19 -9.61
#